data_AF-A0A840MWH5-F1
#
_entry.id   AF-A0A840MWH5-F1
#
_cell.length_a   1.000
_cell.length_b   1.000
_cell.length_c   1.000
_cell.angle_alpha   90.00
_cell.angle_beta   90.00
_cell.angle_gamma   90.00
#
_symmetry.space_group_name_H-M   'P 1'
#
loop_
_entity.id
_entity.type
_entity.pdbx_description
1 polymer ?
#
loop_
_entity_poly.entity_id
_entity_poly.type
_entity_poly.pdbx_seq_one_letter_code
_entity_poly.pdbx_strand_id
1 'polypeptide(L)' 'MTTIAHTFSRHQSLHDEIATKHPSLAGGLVWCRHCNKSRRVDPAECLRSGWPKCCKGHTMTINQPKPATP' A
#
# COMPACT_ATOMS: atom_id res chain seq x y z
N MET A 1 -4.36 14.14 32.19
CA MET A 1 -3.86 12.92 31.51
C MET A 1 -4.69 12.63 30.25
N THR A 2 -4.78 13.56 29.29
CA THR A 2 -5.73 13.46 28.16
C THR A 2 -5.11 13.78 26.80
N THR A 3 -3.96 14.47 26.77
CA THR A 3 -3.30 14.91 25.52
C THR A 3 -2.70 13.74 24.72
N ILE A 4 -2.26 12.66 25.38
CA ILE A 4 -1.56 11.55 24.72
C ILE A 4 -2.56 10.62 24.00
N ALA A 5 -3.72 10.37 24.61
CA ALA A 5 -4.74 9.47 24.05
C ALA A 5 -5.36 9.97 22.74
N HIS A 6 -5.54 11.29 22.59
CA HIS A 6 -6.05 11.89 21.35
C HIS A 6 -5.07 11.78 20.17
N THR A 7 -3.77 11.90 20.44
CA THR A 7 -2.74 11.80 19.39
C THR A 7 -2.62 10.37 18.88
N PHE A 8 -2.62 9.35 19.76
CA PHE A 8 -2.55 7.95 19.35
C PHE A 8 -3.73 7.51 18.46
N SER A 9 -4.94 7.99 18.76
CA SER A 9 -6.14 7.68 17.96
C SER A 9 -6.07 8.29 16.57
N ARG A 10 -5.56 9.52 16.44
CA ARG A 10 -5.43 10.23 15.16
C ARG A 10 -4.43 9.56 14.21
N HIS A 11 -3.38 8.94 14.74
CA HIS A 11 -2.35 8.27 13.95
C HIS A 11 -2.78 6.90 13.42
N GLN A 12 -3.67 6.19 14.14
CA GLN A 12 -4.24 4.93 13.62
C GLN A 12 -5.10 5.20 12.38
N SER A 13 -5.95 6.21 12.43
CA SER A 13 -6.89 6.56 11.35
C SER A 13 -6.22 7.21 10.13
N LEU A 14 -5.00 7.75 10.26
CA LEU A 14 -4.31 8.44 9.17
C LEU A 14 -4.02 7.51 7.97
N HIS A 15 -3.61 6.26 8.24
CA HIS A 15 -3.28 5.30 7.19
C HIS A 15 -4.52 4.91 6.38
N ASP A 16 -5.65 4.67 7.05
CA ASP A 16 -6.95 4.42 6.44
C ASP A 16 -7.44 5.63 5.62
N GLU A 17 -7.24 6.85 6.14
CA GLU A 17 -7.60 8.08 5.44
C GLU A 17 -6.78 8.25 4.15
N ILE A 18 -5.46 8.03 4.21
CA ILE A 18 -4.57 8.08 3.03
C ILE A 18 -4.94 6.99 2.02
N ALA A 19 -5.16 5.76 2.50
CA ALA A 19 -5.54 4.62 1.68
C ALA A 19 -6.85 4.87 0.92
N THR A 20 -7.82 5.53 1.56
CA THR A 20 -9.13 5.81 0.96
C THR A 20 -9.08 7.02 0.02
N LYS A 21 -8.28 8.06 0.34
CA LYS A 21 -8.24 9.30 -0.44
C LYS A 21 -7.40 9.20 -1.73
N HIS A 22 -6.42 8.31 -1.78
CA HIS A 22 -5.56 8.19 -2.97
C HIS A 22 -6.11 7.14 -3.94
N PRO A 23 -6.48 7.50 -5.19
CA PRO A 23 -7.15 6.59 -6.13
C PRO A 23 -6.33 5.32 -6.45
N SER A 24 -5.00 5.45 -6.49
CA SER A 24 -4.12 4.29 -6.73
C SER A 24 -4.07 3.31 -5.55
N LEU A 25 -4.35 3.78 -4.33
CA LEU A 25 -4.37 2.93 -3.13
C LEU A 25 -5.74 2.33 -2.88
N ALA A 26 -6.82 3.04 -3.21
CA ALA A 26 -8.20 2.60 -3.02
C ALA A 26 -8.50 1.25 -3.71
N GLY A 27 -7.82 0.95 -4.82
CA GLY A 27 -7.94 -0.34 -5.51
C GLY A 27 -7.33 -1.52 -4.76
N GLY A 28 -6.47 -1.27 -3.76
CA GLY A 28 -5.81 -2.29 -2.95
C GLY A 28 -5.05 -3.32 -3.79
N LEU A 29 -4.48 -2.91 -4.92
CA LEU A 29 -3.82 -3.81 -5.86
C LEU A 29 -2.35 -3.40 -6.04
N VAL A 30 -1.45 -4.38 -5.95
CA VAL A 30 -0.03 -4.19 -6.21
C VAL A 30 0.48 -5.19 -7.23
N TRP A 31 1.57 -4.85 -7.89
CA TRP A 31 2.12 -5.56 -9.03
C TRP A 31 3.60 -5.88 -8.83
N CYS A 32 4.00 -7.08 -9.24
CA CYS A 32 5.41 -7.40 -9.38
C CYS A 32 5.93 -6.91 -10.72
N ARG A 33 6.98 -6.07 -10.71
CA ARG A 33 7.62 -5.58 -11.94
C ARG A 33 8.39 -6.64 -12.72
N HIS A 34 8.61 -7.83 -12.14
CA HIS A 34 9.38 -8.90 -12.76
C HIS A 34 8.52 -9.98 -13.41
N CYS A 35 7.48 -10.45 -12.71
CA CYS A 35 6.58 -11.49 -13.23
C CYS A 35 5.20 -10.99 -13.61
N ASN A 36 4.95 -9.68 -13.51
CA ASN A 36 3.66 -9.04 -13.81
C ASN A 36 2.45 -9.57 -13.00
N LYS A 37 2.69 -10.35 -11.93
CA LYS A 37 1.61 -10.82 -11.05
C LYS A 37 1.07 -9.66 -10.23
N SER A 38 -0.26 -9.58 -10.13
CA SER A 38 -0.94 -8.70 -9.21
C SER A 38 -1.28 -9.43 -7.90
N ARG A 39 -1.43 -8.66 -6.83
CA ARG A 39 -1.89 -9.14 -5.52
C ARG A 39 -2.80 -8.10 -4.90
N ARG A 40 -3.92 -8.56 -4.32
CA ARG A 40 -4.79 -7.72 -3.52
C ARG A 40 -4.23 -7.60 -2.10
N VAL A 41 -4.20 -6.39 -1.57
CA VAL A 41 -3.64 -6.04 -0.26
C VAL A 41 -4.55 -5.05 0.44
N ASP A 42 -4.44 -4.98 1.76
CA ASP A 42 -4.92 -3.83 2.51
C ASP A 42 -3.86 -2.70 2.41
N PRO A 43 -4.13 -1.61 1.68
CA PRO A 43 -3.20 -0.48 1.57
C PRO A 43 -2.92 0.18 2.93
N ALA A 44 -3.90 0.24 3.84
CA ALA A 44 -3.70 0.86 5.15
C ALA A 44 -2.73 0.03 6.01
N GLU A 45 -2.89 -1.30 5.99
CA GLU A 45 -1.93 -2.21 6.61
C GLU A 45 -0.54 -2.11 5.96
N CYS A 46 -0.46 -2.10 4.62
CA CYS A 46 0.82 -2.02 3.90
C CYS A 46 1.57 -0.71 4.17
N LEU A 47 0.86 0.40 4.42
CA LEU A 47 1.50 1.64 4.84
C LEU A 47 2.11 1.55 6.26
N ARG A 48 1.56 0.69 7.12
CA ARG A 48 2.06 0.46 8.50
C ARG A 48 3.20 -0.55 8.56
N SER A 49 3.03 -1.70 7.91
CA SER A 49 3.93 -2.86 8.02
C SER A 49 4.87 -3.04 6.83
N GLY A 50 4.65 -2.29 5.76
CA GLY A 50 5.40 -2.36 4.51
C GLY A 50 4.68 -3.16 3.43
N TRP A 51 5.20 -3.04 2.21
CA TRP A 51 4.63 -3.65 1.02
C TRP A 51 5.06 -5.11 0.84
N PRO A 52 4.19 -5.99 0.30
CA PRO A 52 4.56 -7.37 0.06
C PRO A 52 5.68 -7.48 -0.97
N LYS A 53 6.48 -8.54 -0.80
CA LYS A 53 7.57 -8.89 -1.71
C LYS A 53 7.13 -9.98 -2.68
N CYS A 54 7.77 -10.02 -3.84
CA CYS A 54 7.55 -11.06 -4.86
C CYS A 54 8.89 -11.64 -5.33
N CYS A 55 9.12 -11.74 -6.65
CA CYS A 55 10.32 -12.31 -7.23
C CYS A 55 11.60 -11.78 -6.56
N LYS A 56 12.48 -12.68 -6.13
CA LYS A 56 13.78 -12.37 -5.51
C LYS A 56 13.70 -11.40 -4.31
N GLY A 57 12.53 -11.34 -3.64
CA GLY A 57 12.33 -10.45 -2.50
C GLY A 57 12.11 -8.98 -2.86
N HIS A 58 11.90 -8.64 -4.14
CA HIS A 58 11.62 -7.27 -4.55
C HIS A 58 10.21 -6.85 -4.11
N THR A 59 10.11 -5.64 -3.56
CA THR A 59 8.85 -5.01 -3.16
C THR A 59 7.94 -4.78 -4.37
N MET A 60 6.66 -5.15 -4.22
CA MET A 60 5.64 -4.90 -5.24
C MET A 60 5.28 -3.41 -5.32
N THR A 61 4.79 -2.96 -6.48
CA THR A 61 4.46 -1.56 -6.76
C THR A 61 2.95 -1.38 -6.92
N ILE A 62 2.42 -0.23 -6.53
CA ILE A 62 1.00 0.12 -6.72
C ILE A 62 0.67 0.30 -8.20
N ASN A 63 1.60 0.89 -8.96
CA ASN A 63 1.39 1.12 -10.38
C ASN A 63 1.52 -0.17 -11.18
N GLN A 64 0.53 -0.48 -12.01
CA GLN A 64 0.64 -1.54 -13.00
C GLN A 64 1.87 -1.26 -13.89
N PRO A 65 2.80 -2.22 -14.05
CA PRO A 65 3.92 -2.03 -14.94
C PRO A 65 3.39 -1.84 -16.37
N LYS A 66 3.87 -0.79 -17.05
CA LYS A 66 3.56 -0.56 -18.45
C LYS A 66 4.07 -1.75 -19.26
N PRO A 67 3.29 -2.33 -20.18
CA PRO A 67 3.82 -3.32 -21.11
C PRO A 67 4.98 -2.67 -21.88
N ALA A 68 6.09 -3.40 -22.03
CA ALA A 68 7.17 -2.97 -22.88
C ALA A 68 6.59 -2.77 -24.29
N THR A 69 6.52 -1.53 -24.75
CA THR A 69 6.24 -1.22 -26.15
C THR A 69 7.37 -1.83 -26.99
N PRO A 70 7.06 -2.62 -28.04
CA PRO A 70 8.06 -3.21 -28.91
C PRO A 70 8.88 -2.14 -29.65
#